data_AF-A0A354X724-F1
#
_entry.id   AF-A0A354X724-F1
#
_cell.length_a   1.000
_cell.length_b   1.000
_cell.length_c   1.000
_cell.angle_alpha   90.00
_cell.angle_beta   90.00
_cell.angle_gamma   90.00
#
_symmetry.space_group_name_H-M   'P 1'
#
loop_
_entity.id
_entity.type
_entity.pdbx_description
1 polymer ?
#
loop_
_entity_poly.entity_id
_entity_poly.type
_entity_poly.pdbx_seq_one_letter_code
_entity_poly.pdbx_strand_id
1 'polypeptide(L)' 'ALSGLSIAESFRDQGEGGNDILLFIDNIFRFVQAGSEVSALLGRMPSAVGYQPTLATEMGALQERITST' A
#
# COMPACT_ATOMS: atom_id res chain seq x y z
N ALA A 1 2.07 2.34 5.77
CA ALA A 1 1.32 1.19 5.23
C ALA A 1 2.23 0.00 4.94
N LEU A 2 3.24 0.14 4.07
CA LEU A 2 4.09 -0.97 3.62
C LEU A 2 4.82 -1.75 4.75
N SER A 3 5.34 -1.06 5.77
CA SER A 3 6.02 -1.74 6.89
C SER A 3 5.09 -2.67 7.67
N GLY A 4 3.84 -2.24 7.92
CA GLY A 4 2.84 -3.07 8.60
C GLY A 4 2.40 -4.25 7.73
N LEU A 5 2.26 -4.04 6.43
CA LEU A 5 1.99 -5.10 5.46
C LEU A 5 3.12 -6.15 5.43
N SER A 6 4.38 -5.74 5.44
CA SER A 6 5.51 -6.69 5.47
C SER A 6 5.60 -7.50 6.76
N ILE A 7 5.22 -6.93 7.90
CA ILE A 7 5.10 -7.69 9.15
C ILE A 7 3.94 -8.70 9.06
N ALA A 8 2.80 -8.28 8.53
CA ALA A 8 1.64 -9.15 8.32
C ALA A 8 1.97 -10.31 7.36
N GLU A 9 2.66 -10.04 6.26
CA GLU A 9 3.16 -11.07 5.34
C GLU A 9 4.12 -12.02 6.04
N SER A 10 5.05 -11.51 6.85
CA SER A 10 5.96 -12.35 7.62
C SER A 10 5.22 -13.30 8.56
N PHE A 11 4.09 -12.90 9.16
CA PHE A 11 3.29 -13.78 10.02
C PHE A 11 2.38 -14.73 9.24
N ARG A 12 1.87 -14.29 8.09
CA ARG A 12 1.12 -15.15 7.15
C ARG A 12 2.01 -16.28 6.63
N ASP A 13 3.25 -15.95 6.26
CA ASP A 13 4.18 -16.86 5.59
C ASP A 13 5.00 -17.72 6.57
N GLN A 14 4.96 -17.43 7.88
CA GLN A 14 5.64 -18.22 8.92
C GLN A 14 4.75 -19.36 9.43
N GLY A 15 5.07 -20.60 9.04
CA GLY A 15 4.56 -21.84 9.66
C GLY A 15 4.09 -22.91 8.67
N GLU A 16 4.01 -24.17 9.11
CA GLU A 16 3.33 -25.26 8.39
C GLU A 16 1.80 -25.04 8.49
N GLY A 17 1.24 -24.16 7.66
CA GLY A 17 -0.21 -23.96 7.56
C GLY A 17 -0.72 -22.54 7.33
N GLY A 18 0.14 -21.53 7.45
CA GLY A 18 -0.24 -20.11 7.28
C GLY A 18 -1.20 -19.60 8.36
N ASN A 19 -0.89 -18.46 8.99
CA ASN A 19 -1.81 -17.86 9.96
C ASN A 19 -2.80 -16.93 9.25
N ASP A 20 -4.08 -17.00 9.62
CA ASP A 20 -5.06 -15.99 9.20
C ASP A 20 -4.75 -14.65 9.87
N ILE A 21 -4.37 -13.65 9.08
CA ILE A 21 -3.97 -12.33 9.58
C ILE A 21 -5.07 -11.31 9.31
N LEU A 22 -5.54 -10.67 10.38
CA LEU A 22 -6.37 -9.48 10.29
C LEU A 22 -5.50 -8.21 10.33
N LEU A 23 -5.37 -7.53 9.19
CA LEU A 23 -4.62 -6.28 9.07
C LEU A 23 -5.56 -5.06 9.14
N PHE A 24 -5.36 -4.20 10.13
CA PHE A 24 -6.03 -2.90 10.20
C PHE A 24 -5.14 -1.80 9.62
N ILE A 25 -5.63 -1.13 8.59
CA ILE A 25 -5.01 0.09 8.04
C ILE A 25 -5.89 1.26 8.44
N ASP A 26 -5.42 2.08 9.38
CA ASP A 26 -6.11 3.33 9.71
C ASP A 26 -5.91 4.34 8.58
N ASN A 27 -7.02 4.63 7.91
CA ASN A 27 -7.18 5.62 6.85
C ASN A 27 -6.19 5.47 5.67
N ILE A 28 -6.53 4.58 4.73
CA ILE A 28 -5.75 4.35 3.51
C ILE A 28 -5.55 5.60 2.64
N PHE A 29 -6.44 6.61 2.72
CA PHE A 29 -6.30 7.84 1.95
C PHE A 29 -5.07 8.65 2.36
N ARG A 30 -4.60 8.53 3.61
CA ARG A 30 -3.36 9.19 4.04
C ARG A 30 -2.13 8.64 3.35
N PHE A 31 -2.13 7.36 2.98
CA PHE A 31 -1.06 6.77 2.19
C PHE A 31 -1.02 7.36 0.77
N VAL A 32 -2.19 7.51 0.15
CA VAL A 32 -2.35 8.13 -1.18
C VAL A 32 -1.92 9.60 -1.16
N GLN A 33 -2.38 10.37 -0.17
CA GLN A 33 -2.07 11.79 -0.04
C GLN A 33 -0.56 12.03 0.10
N ALA A 34 0.12 11.28 0.98
CA ALA A 34 1.56 11.37 1.12
C ALA A 34 2.29 11.05 -0.19
N GLY A 35 1.79 10.08 -0.96
CA GLY A 35 2.30 9.77 -2.30
C GLY A 35 2.15 10.95 -3.28
N SER A 36 1.02 11.67 -3.23
CA SER A 36 0.79 12.85 -4.05
C SER A 36 1.73 14.00 -3.69
N GLU A 37 1.94 14.25 -2.39
CA GLU A 37 2.88 15.28 -1.90
C GLU A 37 4.32 14.97 -2.32
N VAL A 38 4.77 13.72 -2.17
CA VAL A 38 6.12 13.30 -2.59
C VAL A 38 6.26 13.34 -4.12
N SER A 39 5.23 12.94 -4.87
CA SER A 39 5.24 13.00 -6.34
C SER A 39 5.38 14.43 -6.85
N ALA A 40 4.73 15.40 -6.19
CA ALA A 40 4.86 16.82 -6.50
C ALA A 40 6.28 17.32 -6.21
N LEU A 41 6.88 16.94 -5.07
CA LEU A 41 8.27 17.28 -4.74
C LEU A 41 9.29 16.69 -5.72
N LEU A 42 9.00 15.53 -6.30
CA LEU A 42 9.83 14.89 -7.34
C LEU A 42 9.62 15.47 -8.75
N GLY A 43 8.81 16.54 -8.89
CA GLY A 43 8.60 17.22 -10.17
C GLY A 43 7.79 16.41 -11.19
N ARG A 44 7.07 15.37 -10.75
CA ARG A 44 6.19 14.61 -11.63
C ARG A 44 4.95 15.44 -11.96
N MET A 45 4.53 15.44 -13.22
CA MET A 45 3.27 16.10 -13.59
C MET A 45 2.09 15.48 -12.82
N PRO A 46 1.24 16.30 -12.17
CA PRO A 46 0.05 15.81 -11.50
C PRO A 46 -0.91 15.16 -12.49
N SER A 47 -1.59 14.10 -12.05
CA SER A 47 -2.69 13.47 -12.78
C SER A 47 -4.03 14.09 -12.38
N ALA A 48 -5.14 13.43 -12.72
CA ALA A 48 -6.49 13.86 -12.41
C ALA A 48 -6.63 14.24 -10.92
N VAL A 49 -7.24 15.41 -10.67
CA VAL A 49 -7.54 15.93 -9.31
C VAL A 49 -6.29 16.19 -8.44
N GLY A 50 -5.09 16.17 -9.02
CA GLY A 50 -3.84 16.46 -8.29
C GLY A 50 -3.15 15.24 -7.69
N TYR A 51 -3.62 14.03 -7.98
CA TYR A 51 -2.97 12.79 -7.56
C TYR A 51 -1.69 12.50 -8.33
N GLN A 52 -0.83 11.64 -7.79
CA GLN A 52 0.31 11.12 -8.53
C GLN A 52 -0.14 10.31 -9.77
N PRO A 53 0.59 10.39 -10.90
CA PRO A 53 0.28 9.59 -12.10
C PRO A 53 0.45 8.08 -11.88
N THR A 54 1.19 7.68 -10.85
CA THR A 54 1.46 6.28 -10.47
C THR A 54 0.44 5.70 -9.49
N LEU A 55 -0.64 6.43 -9.16
CA LEU A 55 -1.57 6.07 -8.10
C LEU A 55 -2.15 4.66 -8.26
N ALA A 56 -2.64 4.34 -9.46
CA ALA A 56 -3.27 3.04 -9.72
C ALA A 56 -2.29 1.88 -9.51
N THR A 57 -1.05 2.02 -9.99
CA THR A 57 -0.01 1.01 -9.86
C THR A 57 0.46 0.87 -8.41
N GLU A 58 0.64 1.97 -7.67
CA GLU A 58 1.04 1.96 -6.26
C GLU A 58 -0.03 1.34 -5.36
N MET A 59 -1.31 1.64 -5.63
CA MET A 59 -2.43 1.04 -4.91
C MET A 59 -2.60 -0.45 -5.26
N GLY A 60 -2.43 -0.82 -6.53
CA GLY A 60 -2.44 -2.21 -6.96
C GLY A 60 -1.37 -3.03 -6.25
N ALA A 61 -0.12 -2.55 -6.27
CA ALA A 61 1.00 -3.21 -5.62
C ALA A 61 0.81 -3.40 -4.11
N LEU A 62 0.11 -2.48 -3.44
CA LEU A 62 -0.23 -2.61 -2.02
C LEU A 62 -1.38 -3.61 -1.79
N GLN A 63 -2.45 -3.51 -2.56
CA GLN A 63 -3.66 -4.31 -2.33
C GLN A 63 -3.50 -5.76 -2.77
N GLU A 64 -2.79 -6.04 -3.87
CA GLU A 64 -2.56 -7.40 -4.37
C GLU A 64 -1.78 -8.26 -3.37
N ARG A 65 -1.00 -7.63 -2.50
CA ARG A 65 -0.25 -8.29 -1.42
C ARG A 65 -1.14 -8.68 -0.24
N ILE A 66 -2.30 -8.05 -0.08
CA ILE A 66 -3.34 -8.41 0.90
C ILE A 66 -4.24 -9.46 0.25
N THR A 67 -3.71 -10.65 0.07
CA THR A 67 -4.41 -11.80 -0.52
C THR A 67 -4.34 -13.00 0.40
N SER A 68 -5.36 -13.85 0.33
CA SER A 68 -5.41 -15.16 1.00
C SER A 68 -4.90 -16.22 0.00
N THR A 69 -3.81 -16.90 0.35
CA THR A 69 -3.18 -17.98 -0.46
C THR A 69 -3.32 -19.32 0.22
#